data_AF-A0A1B9LYW7-F1
#
_entry.id   AF-A0A1B9LYW7-F1
#
_cell.length_a   1.000
_cell.length_b   1.000
_cell.length_c   1.000
_cell.angle_alpha   90.00
_cell.angle_beta   90.00
_cell.angle_gamma   90.00
#
_symmetry.space_group_name_H-M   'P 1'
#
loop_
_entity.id
_entity.type
_entity.pdbx_description
1 polymer ?
#
loop_
_entity_poly.entity_id
_entity_poly.type
_entity_poly.pdbx_seq_one_letter_code
_entity_poly.pdbx_strand_id
1 'polypeptide(L)'
;MITIADTKGGSTKSITAVNIAAFIAHSGLKTLLLYFDLEQPTACSYFPLQKEAPYGIYDFLIMHETDLDKLISATTTQNLDVMSSNSVRQEIVSHLNASDDGIIRLKSCLKLLKTEYDVIVIDTVEPYGSNC
;
A
#
# COMPACT_ATOMS: atom_id res chain seq x y z
N MET A 1 -1.97 11.89 -5.09
CA MET A 1 -1.65 11.05 -3.91
C MET A 1 -2.61 11.42 -2.80
N ILE A 2 -3.39 10.44 -2.36
CA ILE A 2 -4.37 10.59 -1.28
C ILE A 2 -3.91 9.64 -0.17
N THR A 3 -3.61 10.20 1.01
CA THR A 3 -3.21 9.42 2.18
C THR A 3 -4.36 9.36 3.15
N ILE A 4 -4.72 8.16 3.59
CA ILE A 4 -5.73 7.93 4.62
C ILE A 4 -5.01 7.38 5.85
N ALA A 5 -4.93 8.20 6.90
CA ALA A 5 -4.25 7.89 8.16
C ALA A 5 -5.19 8.01 9.37
N ASP A 6 -4.95 7.25 10.46
CA ASP A 6 -5.70 7.34 11.72
C ASP A 6 -4.83 7.42 12.98
N THR A 7 -5.45 7.92 14.05
CA THR A 7 -4.93 8.04 15.41
C THR A 7 -5.85 7.44 16.50
N LYS A 8 -6.96 6.75 16.17
CA LYS A 8 -7.84 6.07 17.16
C LYS A 8 -8.47 4.77 16.62
N GLY A 9 -8.44 3.70 17.42
CA GLY A 9 -8.96 2.36 17.09
C GLY A 9 -10.50 2.29 16.92
N GLY A 10 -10.93 1.68 15.81
CA GLY A 10 -12.32 1.51 15.38
C GLY A 10 -12.45 1.54 13.85
N SER A 11 -12.17 0.42 13.19
CA SER A 11 -11.72 0.32 11.80
C SER A 11 -12.82 0.38 10.71
N THR A 12 -12.96 1.54 10.04
CA THR A 12 -13.65 1.68 8.73
C THR A 12 -12.74 2.21 7.62
N LYS A 13 -11.44 2.38 7.92
CA LYS A 13 -10.49 3.09 7.06
C LYS A 13 -10.00 2.28 5.89
N SER A 14 -9.63 1.03 6.11
CA SER A 14 -9.30 0.11 5.02
C SER A 14 -10.46 -0.01 4.04
N ILE A 15 -11.69 -0.14 4.56
CA ILE A 15 -12.92 -0.13 3.73
C ILE A 15 -13.07 1.20 2.98
N THR A 16 -12.79 2.33 3.63
CA THR A 16 -12.85 3.66 3.00
C THR A 16 -11.78 3.82 1.91
N ALA A 17 -10.56 3.38 2.16
CA ALA A 17 -9.43 3.43 1.24
C ALA A 17 -9.68 2.55 0.01
N VAL A 18 -10.14 1.33 0.23
CA VAL A 18 -10.59 0.39 -0.80
C VAL A 18 -11.68 1.03 -1.67
N ASN A 19 -12.74 1.57 -1.05
CA ASN A 19 -13.84 2.17 -1.80
C ASN A 19 -13.42 3.44 -2.56
N ILE A 20 -12.57 4.28 -1.98
CA ILE A 20 -12.03 5.47 -2.66
C ILE A 20 -11.16 5.05 -3.84
N ALA A 21 -10.27 4.07 -3.68
CA ALA A 21 -9.43 3.58 -4.75
C ALA A 21 -10.27 3.02 -5.91
N ALA A 22 -11.30 2.22 -5.61
CA ALA A 22 -12.22 1.70 -6.60
C ALA A 22 -13.01 2.81 -7.33
N PHE A 23 -13.51 3.80 -6.60
CA PHE A 23 -14.25 4.92 -7.17
C PHE A 23 -13.39 5.76 -8.13
N ILE A 24 -12.15 6.03 -7.75
CA ILE A 24 -11.19 6.78 -8.57
C ILE A 24 -10.81 5.98 -9.83
N ALA A 25 -10.54 4.68 -9.67
CA ALA A 25 -10.25 3.80 -10.80
C ALA A 25 -11.42 3.73 -11.81
N HIS A 26 -12.65 3.64 -11.30
CA HIS A 26 -13.87 3.65 -12.11
C HIS A 26 -14.08 4.98 -12.85
N SER A 27 -13.51 6.08 -12.33
CA SER A 27 -13.51 7.39 -13.00
C SER A 27 -12.50 7.47 -14.16
N GLY A 28 -11.79 6.37 -14.47
CA GLY A 28 -10.86 6.28 -15.59
C GLY A 28 -9.40 6.57 -15.24
N LEU A 29 -9.08 6.85 -13.98
CA LEU A 29 -7.73 7.20 -13.54
C LEU A 29 -6.95 5.95 -13.14
N LYS A 30 -5.71 5.81 -13.62
CA LYS A 30 -4.84 4.69 -13.24
C LYS A 30 -4.45 4.82 -11.77
N THR A 31 -4.97 3.93 -10.95
CA THR A 31 -4.97 4.02 -9.49
C THR A 31 -4.20 2.87 -8.86
N LEU A 32 -3.32 3.19 -7.91
CA LEU A 32 -2.62 2.21 -7.08
C LEU A 32 -3.09 2.33 -5.63
N LEU A 33 -3.50 1.22 -5.04
CA LEU A 33 -3.68 1.10 -3.59
C LEU A 33 -2.39 0.55 -2.96
N LEU A 34 -1.82 1.28 -2.01
CA LEU A 34 -0.78 0.78 -1.12
C LEU A 34 -1.44 0.38 0.20
N TYR A 35 -1.50 -0.93 0.47
CA TYR A 35 -2.25 -1.48 1.59
C TYR A 35 -1.31 -1.99 2.69
N PHE A 36 -1.14 -1.20 3.76
CA PHE A 36 -0.21 -1.49 4.86
C PHE A 36 -0.85 -2.30 6.00
N ASP A 37 -1.91 -3.07 5.76
CA ASP A 37 -2.43 -3.97 6.79
C ASP A 37 -1.59 -5.25 6.86
N LEU A 38 -1.12 -5.53 8.07
CA LEU A 38 -0.19 -6.61 8.39
C LEU A 38 -0.84 -7.65 9.29
N GLU A 39 -2.10 -7.43 9.68
CA GLU A 39 -2.89 -8.34 10.52
C GLU A 39 -3.92 -9.13 9.71
N GLN A 40 -4.44 -8.58 8.60
CA GLN A 40 -5.33 -9.31 7.70
C GLN A 40 -4.70 -9.54 6.32
N PRO A 41 -4.72 -10.79 5.82
CA PRO A 41 -4.02 -11.12 4.59
C PRO A 41 -4.74 -10.53 3.38
N THR A 42 -3.96 -9.72 2.66
CA THR A 42 -4.04 -9.41 1.22
C THR A 42 -5.19 -8.55 0.71
N ALA A 43 -4.84 -7.63 -0.18
CA ALA A 43 -5.77 -6.93 -1.06
C ALA A 43 -6.70 -7.84 -1.88
N CYS A 44 -6.32 -9.12 -2.07
CA CYS A 44 -7.18 -10.19 -2.60
C CYS A 44 -8.55 -10.27 -1.90
N SER A 45 -8.60 -9.93 -0.61
CA SER A 45 -9.83 -9.95 0.19
C SER A 45 -10.86 -8.91 -0.27
N TYR A 46 -10.39 -7.79 -0.85
CA TYR A 46 -11.24 -6.71 -1.34
C TYR A 46 -11.39 -6.72 -2.87
N PHE A 47 -10.34 -7.12 -3.59
CA PHE A 47 -10.31 -7.16 -5.05
C PHE A 47 -9.76 -8.50 -5.54
N PRO A 48 -10.49 -9.23 -6.39
CA PRO A 48 -9.94 -10.40 -7.04
C PRO A 48 -8.71 -10.03 -7.86
N LEU A 49 -7.64 -10.83 -7.75
CA LEU A 49 -6.43 -10.60 -8.53
C LEU A 49 -6.47 -11.34 -9.86
N GLN A 50 -6.05 -10.65 -10.91
CA GLN A 50 -5.71 -11.27 -12.18
C GLN A 50 -4.28 -11.82 -12.17
N LYS A 51 -3.38 -11.10 -11.50
CA LYS A 51 -1.98 -11.50 -11.30
C LYS A 51 -1.54 -11.07 -9.90
N GLU A 52 -1.02 -12.02 -9.14
CA GLU A 52 -0.38 -11.74 -7.85
C GLU A 52 1.11 -11.52 -8.03
N ALA A 53 1.62 -10.45 -7.43
CA ALA A 53 3.04 -10.15 -7.36
C ALA A 53 3.72 -11.00 -6.28
N PRO A 54 4.96 -11.48 -6.53
CA PRO A 54 5.71 -12.26 -5.54
C PRO A 54 6.23 -11.43 -4.37
N TYR A 55 6.31 -10.10 -4.51
CA TYR A 55 6.85 -9.16 -3.53
C TYR A 55 5.85 -8.04 -3.22
N GLY A 56 6.15 -7.25 -2.19
CA GLY A 56 5.23 -6.22 -1.72
C GLY A 56 5.91 -5.02 -1.08
N ILE A 57 5.17 -4.36 -0.19
CA ILE A 57 5.60 -3.11 0.47
C ILE A 57 6.92 -3.27 1.21
N TYR A 58 7.18 -4.42 1.84
CA TYR A 58 8.44 -4.65 2.54
C TYR A 58 9.62 -4.67 1.57
N ASP A 59 9.52 -5.40 0.46
CA ASP A 59 10.63 -5.45 -0.50
C ASP A 59 10.87 -4.09 -1.15
N PHE A 60 9.78 -3.37 -1.42
CA PHE A 60 9.84 -2.02 -1.96
C PHE A 60 10.54 -1.04 -1.01
N LEU A 61 10.11 -1.00 0.25
CA LEU A 61 10.56 -0.02 1.23
C LEU A 61 11.77 -0.45 2.06
N ILE A 62 12.09 -1.75 2.17
CA ILE A 62 13.16 -2.29 3.03
C ILE A 62 14.24 -3.03 2.23
N MET A 63 13.88 -3.74 1.16
CA MET A 63 14.85 -4.43 0.28
C MET A 63 15.28 -3.63 -0.97
N HIS A 64 14.64 -2.50 -1.27
CA HIS A 64 14.92 -1.65 -2.44
C HIS A 64 14.67 -2.37 -3.77
N GLU A 65 13.72 -3.31 -3.81
CA GLU A 65 13.22 -3.79 -5.08
C GLU A 65 12.56 -2.62 -5.83
N THR A 66 12.87 -2.48 -7.10
CA THR A 66 12.40 -1.39 -7.97
C THR A 66 11.68 -1.91 -9.20
N ASP A 67 11.69 -3.22 -9.42
CA ASP A 67 10.93 -3.90 -10.45
C ASP A 67 9.44 -3.95 -10.05
N LEU A 68 8.67 -2.98 -10.55
CA LEU A 68 7.25 -2.84 -10.24
C LEU A 68 6.43 -4.07 -10.65
N ASP A 69 6.85 -4.82 -11.68
CA ASP A 69 6.13 -6.02 -12.13
C ASP A 69 6.20 -7.17 -11.11
N LYS A 70 7.19 -7.13 -10.22
CA LYS A 70 7.32 -8.07 -9.10
C LYS A 70 6.68 -7.57 -7.81
N LEU A 71 6.36 -6.28 -7.73
CA LEU A 71 5.85 -5.62 -6.52
C LEU A 71 4.34 -5.34 -6.56
N ILE A 72 3.78 -5.22 -7.76
CA ILE A 72 2.40 -4.77 -7.97
C ILE A 72 1.55 -5.93 -8.48
N SER A 73 0.49 -6.23 -7.73
CA SER A 73 -0.55 -7.16 -8.12
C SER A 73 -1.59 -6.46 -8.99
N ALA A 74 -1.90 -7.05 -10.13
CA ALA A 74 -2.96 -6.57 -11.03
C ALA A 74 -4.30 -7.12 -10.56
N THR A 75 -5.28 -6.24 -10.36
CA THR A 75 -6.65 -6.66 -10.00
C THR A 75 -7.49 -6.94 -11.24
N THR A 76 -8.62 -7.61 -11.06
CA THR A 76 -9.64 -7.71 -12.12
C THR A 76 -10.41 -6.40 -12.33
N THR A 77 -10.25 -5.43 -11.42
CA THR A 77 -10.87 -4.11 -11.52
C THR A 77 -10.05 -3.24 -12.45
N GLN A 78 -10.68 -2.76 -13.53
CA GLN A 78 -10.00 -1.89 -14.50
C GLN A 78 -9.43 -0.64 -13.82
N ASN A 79 -8.22 -0.25 -14.25
CA ASN A 79 -7.45 0.89 -13.74
C ASN A 79 -7.07 0.81 -12.26
N LEU A 80 -7.19 -0.35 -11.62
CA LEU A 80 -6.85 -0.53 -10.21
C LEU A 80 -5.82 -1.63 -10.03
N ASP A 81 -4.68 -1.26 -9.46
CA ASP A 81 -3.65 -2.18 -9.01
C ASP A 81 -3.45 -2.07 -7.49
N VAL A 82 -2.83 -3.09 -6.90
CA VAL A 82 -2.55 -3.10 -5.46
C VAL A 82 -1.14 -3.60 -5.15
N MET A 83 -0.48 -2.92 -4.22
CA MET A 83 0.73 -3.40 -3.56
C MET A 83 0.37 -3.71 -2.10
N SER A 84 0.46 -4.98 -1.72
CA SER A 84 0.15 -5.43 -0.36
C SER A 84 1.41 -5.54 0.49
N SER A 85 1.25 -5.47 1.81
CA SER A 85 2.33 -5.83 2.71
C SER A 85 2.58 -7.34 2.73
N ASN A 86 3.85 -7.73 2.81
CA ASN A 86 4.30 -9.12 2.73
C ASN A 86 5.25 -9.54 3.87
N SER A 87 5.45 -8.70 4.90
CA SER A 87 6.26 -9.04 6.09
C SER A 87 5.56 -8.69 7.40
N VAL A 88 6.25 -8.83 8.54
CA VAL A 88 5.73 -8.52 9.89
C VAL A 88 5.81 -7.01 10.17
N ARG A 89 4.72 -6.45 10.70
CA ARG A 89 4.50 -5.00 10.92
C ARG A 89 5.63 -4.26 11.62
N GLN A 90 6.26 -4.92 12.57
CA GLN A 90 7.28 -4.32 13.43
C GLN A 90 8.59 -4.03 12.68
N GLU A 91 8.91 -4.79 11.64
CA GLU A 91 10.13 -4.56 10.85
C GLU A 91 9.99 -3.31 9.99
N ILE A 92 8.85 -3.13 9.30
CA ILE A 92 8.63 -1.93 8.46
C ILE A 92 8.66 -0.66 9.32
N VAL A 93 7.99 -0.65 10.47
CA VAL A 93 7.95 0.52 11.37
C VAL A 93 9.32 0.83 11.95
N SER A 94 10.08 -0.17 12.40
CA SER A 94 11.41 0.05 12.96
C SER A 94 12.39 0.61 11.93
N HIS A 95 12.36 0.10 10.69
CA HIS A 95 13.20 0.60 9.61
C HIS A 95 12.79 1.99 9.11
N LEU A 96 11.50 2.32 9.05
CA LEU A 96 11.03 3.66 8.68
C LEU A 96 11.37 4.72 9.73
N ASN A 97 11.38 4.35 11.01
CA ASN A 97 11.72 5.25 12.12
C ASN A 97 13.24 5.39 12.35
N ALA A 98 14.05 4.52 11.74
CA ALA A 98 15.50 4.65 11.78
C ALA A 98 15.97 5.74 10.80
N SER A 99 16.11 6.99 11.30
CA SER A 99 16.92 8.09 10.72
C SER A 99 16.45 8.78 9.42
N ASP A 100 17.28 9.69 8.90
CA ASP A 100 17.11 10.47 7.65
C ASP A 100 16.97 9.60 6.39
N ASP A 101 17.53 8.39 6.41
CA ASP A 101 17.52 7.46 5.29
C ASP A 101 16.12 6.94 4.99
N GLY A 102 15.29 6.69 6.01
CA GLY A 102 13.92 6.20 5.85
C GLY A 102 13.03 7.17 5.05
N ILE A 103 13.14 8.48 5.34
CA ILE A 103 12.36 9.52 4.64
C ILE A 103 12.84 9.70 3.20
N ILE A 104 14.16 9.74 2.98
CA ILE A 104 14.74 9.87 1.64
C ILE A 104 14.34 8.67 0.76
N ARG A 105 14.35 7.48 1.36
CA ARG A 105 13.96 6.24 0.72
C ARG A 105 12.50 6.22 0.33
N LEU A 106 11.59 6.54 1.26
CA LEU A 106 10.17 6.63 0.96
C LEU A 106 9.89 7.63 -0.17
N LYS A 107 10.55 8.80 -0.15
CA LYS A 107 10.42 9.79 -1.24
C LYS A 107 10.85 9.23 -2.60
N SER A 108 11.93 8.46 -2.65
CA SER A 108 12.45 7.87 -3.89
C SER A 108 11.50 6.80 -4.44
N CYS A 109 11.04 5.90 -3.56
CA CYS A 109 10.02 4.91 -3.86
C CYS A 109 8.74 5.56 -4.41
N LEU A 110 8.19 6.57 -3.72
CA LEU A 110 6.98 7.26 -4.16
C LEU A 110 7.17 8.02 -5.48
N LYS A 111 8.38 8.45 -5.82
CA LYS A 111 8.68 9.09 -7.10
C LYS A 111 8.55 8.09 -8.26
N LEU A 112 9.02 6.85 -8.07
CA LEU A 112 8.87 5.78 -9.05
C LEU A 112 7.39 5.47 -9.32
N LEU A 113 6.56 5.37 -8.28
CA LEU A 113 5.12 5.08 -8.46
C LEU A 113 4.37 6.22 -9.17
N LYS A 114 4.79 7.48 -8.98
CA LYS A 114 4.16 8.64 -9.62
C LYS A 114 4.39 8.73 -11.13
N THR A 115 5.35 7.98 -11.70
CA THR A 115 5.49 7.91 -13.16
C THR A 115 4.46 6.99 -13.80
N GLU A 116 3.94 6.03 -13.03
CA GLU A 116 3.06 4.97 -13.53
C GLU A 116 1.58 5.17 -13.20
N TYR A 117 1.26 5.95 -12.16
CA TYR A 117 -0.10 6.08 -11.63
C TYR A 117 -0.53 7.55 -11.49
N ASP A 118 -1.76 7.83 -11.90
CA ASP A 118 -2.41 9.14 -11.73
C ASP A 118 -2.72 9.39 -10.25
N VAL A 119 -3.19 8.34 -9.55
CA VAL A 119 -3.55 8.40 -8.15
C VAL A 119 -2.94 7.24 -7.39
N ILE A 120 -2.34 7.56 -6.25
CA ILE A 120 -1.86 6.59 -5.27
C ILE A 120 -2.70 6.81 -4.01
N VAL A 121 -3.44 5.79 -3.59
CA VAL A 121 -4.18 5.73 -2.33
C VAL A 121 -3.34 4.94 -1.33
N ILE A 122 -3.09 5.52 -0.17
CA ILE A 122 -2.27 4.88 0.87
C ILE A 122 -3.17 4.61 2.07
N ASP A 123 -3.36 3.33 2.40
CA ASP A 123 -4.00 2.88 3.64
C ASP A 123 -2.93 2.53 4.66
N THR A 124 -2.78 3.37 5.68
CA THR A 124 -1.82 3.14 6.77
C THR A 124 -2.54 2.66 8.02
N VAL A 125 -2.00 1.62 8.63
CA VAL A 125 -2.50 1.09 9.91
C VAL A 125 -1.75 1.70 11.10
N GLU A 126 -2.35 1.68 12.28
CA GLU A 126 -1.78 2.25 13.50
C GLU A 126 -0.44 1.59 13.86
N PRO A 127 0.61 2.32 14.29
CA PRO A 127 1.89 1.72 14.66
C PRO A 127 1.82 0.87 15.95
N TYR A 128 0.82 1.10 16.80
CA TYR A 128 0.60 0.34 18.03
C TYR A 128 -0.78 -0.31 17.91
N GLY A 129 -0.83 -1.65 17.90
CA GLY A 129 -2.10 -2.35 18.06
C GLY A 129 -2.79 -1.83 19.32
N SER A 130 -4.08 -1.53 19.22
CA SER A 130 -4.89 -1.18 20.37
C SER A 130 -4.78 -2.31 21.40
N ASN A 131 -3.98 -2.08 22.45
CA ASN A 131 -3.96 -2.95 23.62
C ASN A 131 -5.38 -2.97 24.18
N CYS A 132 -6.04 -4.13 24.08
CA CYS A 132 -6.89 -4.58 25.15
C CYS A 132 -6.00 -5.26 26.20
#